data_AF-A0A5C6LZ42-F1
#
_entry.id   AF-A0A5C6LZ42-F1
#
_cell.length_a   1.000
_cell.length_b   1.000
_cell.length_c   1.000
_cell.angle_alpha   90.00
_cell.angle_beta   90.00
_cell.angle_gamma   90.00
#
_symmetry.space_group_name_H-M   'P 1'
#
loop_
_entity.id
_entity.type
_entity.pdbx_description
1 polymer ?
#
loop_
_entity_poly.entity_id
_entity_poly.type
_entity_poly.pdbx_seq_one_letter_code
_entity_poly.pdbx_strand_id
1 'polypeptide(L)'
;MGRCRFLALSGTNTWQLQSILAALGINAADIDAVLLSHLHVDHVGGLINEVRCLPECNTLHQQTKADFWLTTTNKATANKIGATVL
;
A
#
# COMPACT_ATOMS: atom_id res chain seq x y z
N MET A 1 19.36 15.30 11.24
CA MET A 1 17.91 15.19 10.99
C MET A 1 17.75 14.44 9.67
N GLY A 2 17.32 13.18 9.74
CA GLY A 2 17.21 12.29 8.58
C GLY A 2 16.16 12.79 7.58
N ARG A 3 16.38 12.50 6.29
CA ARG A 3 15.46 12.91 5.22
C ARG A 3 14.20 12.06 5.33
N CYS A 4 13.04 12.66 5.62
CA CYS A 4 11.76 11.95 5.56
C CYS A 4 11.51 11.48 4.12
N ARG A 5 11.36 10.17 3.90
CA ARG A 5 11.05 9.56 2.61
C ARG A 5 9.60 9.11 2.60
N PHE A 6 8.77 9.88 1.90
CA PHE A 6 7.36 9.56 1.68
C PHE A 6 7.17 8.88 0.32
N LEU A 7 6.40 7.79 0.31
CA LEU A 7 5.97 7.12 -0.92
C LEU A 7 4.48 7.40 -1.16
N ALA A 8 4.16 8.01 -2.30
CA ALA A 8 2.78 8.23 -2.73
C ALA A 8 2.42 7.19 -3.81
N LEU A 9 1.38 6.39 -3.56
CA LEU A 9 0.93 5.36 -4.49
C LEU A 9 -0.27 5.86 -5.30
N SER A 10 -0.02 6.18 -6.57
CA SER A 10 -1.02 6.65 -7.54
C SER A 10 -1.14 5.66 -8.71
N GLY A 11 -1.65 4.46 -8.44
CA GLY A 11 -2.12 3.53 -9.47
C GLY A 11 -1.01 3.07 -10.41
N THR A 12 -0.01 2.38 -9.87
CA THR A 12 0.95 1.65 -10.71
C THR A 12 0.37 0.29 -11.01
N ASN A 13 0.67 -0.26 -12.18
CA ASN A 13 0.41 -1.66 -12.51
C ASN A 13 0.75 -2.53 -11.29
N THR A 14 -0.27 -3.22 -10.75
CA THR A 14 -0.18 -4.02 -9.52
C THR A 14 1.12 -4.84 -9.52
N TRP A 15 1.83 -4.86 -8.38
CA TRP A 15 3.02 -5.70 -8.12
C TRP A 15 4.38 -5.22 -8.66
N GLN A 16 4.48 -4.01 -9.23
CA GLN A 16 5.77 -3.47 -9.69
C GLN A 16 6.49 -2.57 -8.66
N LEU A 17 5.89 -2.31 -7.50
CA LEU A 17 6.46 -1.36 -6.54
C LEU A 17 7.87 -1.76 -6.09
N GLN A 18 8.09 -3.04 -5.80
CA GLN A 18 9.39 -3.55 -5.36
C GLN A 18 10.47 -3.40 -6.44
N SER A 19 10.13 -3.68 -7.70
CA SER A 19 11.08 -3.55 -8.81
C SER A 19 11.42 -2.09 -9.11
N ILE A 20 10.44 -1.19 -8.98
CA ILE A 20 10.66 0.26 -9.12
C ILE A 20 11.56 0.78 -7.99
N LEU A 21 11.29 0.42 -6.74
CA LEU A 21 12.14 0.82 -5.60
C LEU A 21 13.57 0.32 -5.77
N ALA A 22 13.74 -0.95 -6.19
CA ALA A 22 15.05 -1.53 -6.47
C ALA A 22 15.79 -0.81 -7.62
N ALA A 23 15.09 -0.50 -8.72
CA ALA A 23 15.66 0.23 -9.85
C ALA A 23 16.09 1.66 -9.48
N LEU A 24 15.42 2.27 -8.50
CA LEU A 24 15.76 3.58 -7.94
C LEU A 24 16.82 3.52 -6.83
N GLY A 25 17.28 2.32 -6.45
CA GLY A 25 18.22 2.13 -5.34
C GLY A 25 17.64 2.50 -3.97
N ILE A 26 16.32 2.48 -3.82
CA ILE A 26 15.61 2.81 -2.59
C ILE A 26 15.31 1.51 -1.84
N ASN A 27 15.83 1.38 -0.62
CA ASN A 27 15.42 0.30 0.25
C ASN A 27 14.04 0.60 0.84
N ALA A 28 13.14 -0.38 0.81
CA ALA A 28 11.82 -0.30 1.43
C ALA A 28 11.90 0.01 2.94
N ALA A 29 12.95 -0.46 3.62
CA ALA A 29 13.21 -0.16 5.03
C ALA A 29 13.54 1.32 5.29
N ASP A 30 13.91 2.08 4.26
CA ASP A 30 14.20 3.51 4.40
C ASP A 30 12.94 4.39 4.21
N ILE A 31 11.76 3.79 3.99
CA ILE A 31 10.51 4.52 3.81
C ILE A 31 9.87 4.74 5.17
N ASP A 32 9.70 6.02 5.55
CA ASP A 32 9.12 6.37 6.86
C ASP A 32 7.59 6.24 6.85
N ALA A 33 6.95 6.57 5.73
CA ALA A 33 5.50 6.56 5.59
C ALA A 33 5.04 6.37 4.14
N VAL A 34 3.86 5.78 3.99
CA VAL A 34 3.16 5.64 2.71
C VAL A 34 1.87 6.43 2.76
N LEU A 35 1.66 7.30 1.77
CA LEU A 35 0.42 8.02 1.59
C LEU A 35 -0.42 7.34 0.51
N LEU A 36 -1.61 6.88 0.89
CA LEU A 36 -2.57 6.24 -0.01
C LEU A 36 -3.65 7.24 -0.41
N SER A 37 -3.83 7.43 -1.72
CA SER A 37 -4.93 8.25 -2.23
C SER A 37 -6.29 7.58 -1.99
N HIS A 38 -6.36 6.25 -2.14
CA HIS A 38 -7.50 5.39 -1.83
C HIS A 38 -7.05 3.92 -1.74
N LEU A 39 -7.98 3.01 -1.42
CA LEU A 39 -7.69 1.61 -1.08
C LEU A 39 -8.11 0.60 -2.18
N HIS A 40 -7.83 0.92 -3.45
CA HIS A 40 -7.96 -0.07 -4.52
C HIS A 40 -6.72 -0.95 -4.63
N VAL A 41 -6.88 -2.16 -5.19
CA VAL A 41 -5.83 -3.17 -5.27
C VAL A 41 -4.58 -2.71 -6.04
N ASP A 42 -4.73 -1.83 -7.03
CA ASP A 42 -3.64 -1.20 -7.78
C ASP A 42 -2.86 -0.13 -6.98
N HIS A 43 -3.39 0.28 -5.83
CA HIS A 43 -2.72 1.19 -4.90
C HIS A 43 -2.16 0.47 -3.67
N VAL A 44 -2.88 -0.52 -3.13
CA VAL A 44 -2.47 -1.23 -1.91
C VAL A 44 -1.79 -2.57 -2.17
N GLY A 45 -1.93 -3.15 -3.36
CA GLY A 45 -1.40 -4.48 -3.69
C GLY A 45 0.12 -4.55 -3.60
N GLY A 46 0.82 -3.47 -3.95
CA GLY A 46 2.28 -3.40 -3.81
C GLY A 46 2.78 -3.36 -2.36
N LEU A 47 1.90 -3.12 -1.38
CA LEU A 47 2.28 -3.07 0.03
C LEU A 47 2.45 -4.46 0.64
N ILE A 48 1.82 -5.49 0.06
CA ILE A 48 1.84 -6.85 0.58
C ILE A 48 2.83 -7.66 -0.26
N ASN A 49 3.78 -8.31 0.40
CA ASN A 49 4.48 -9.47 -0.15
C ASN A 49 4.24 -10.68 0.76
N GLU A 50 4.65 -11.88 0.33
CA GLU A 50 4.48 -13.15 1.06
C GLU A 50 5.08 -13.15 2.48
N VAL A 51 5.83 -12.12 2.87
CA VAL A 51 6.65 -12.09 4.09
C VAL A 51 6.33 -10.91 5.01
N ARG A 52 5.87 -9.75 4.51
CA ARG A 52 5.45 -8.61 5.33
C ARG A 52 4.86 -7.46 4.51
N CYS A 53 3.91 -6.74 5.09
CA CYS A 53 3.72 -5.33 4.78
C CYS A 53 5.02 -4.58 5.06
N LEU A 54 5.33 -3.51 4.30
CA LEU A 54 6.44 -2.59 4.57
C LEU A 54 6.64 -2.45 6.10
N PRO A 55 7.76 -2.91 6.68
CA PRO A 55 7.77 -3.43 8.04
C PRO A 55 7.37 -2.45 9.14
N GLU A 56 7.48 -1.14 8.87
CA GLU A 56 7.25 -0.05 9.83
C GLU A 56 6.61 1.20 9.19
N CYS A 57 6.10 1.13 7.95
CA CYS A 57 5.55 2.32 7.30
C CYS A 57 4.22 2.73 7.95
N ASN A 58 4.22 3.92 8.56
CA ASN A 58 2.97 4.61 8.89
C ASN A 58 2.17 4.80 7.60
N THR A 59 1.15 3.98 7.43
CA THR A 59 0.27 4.05 6.26
C THR A 59 -0.80 5.07 6.54
N LEU A 60 -0.78 6.16 5.78
CA LEU A 60 -1.72 7.28 5.92
C LEU A 60 -2.80 7.16 4.84
N HIS A 61 -4.06 7.10 5.27
CA HIS A 61 -5.23 7.07 4.41
C HIS A 61 -6.36 7.89 5.03
N GLN A 62 -7.33 8.29 4.20
CA GLN A 62 -8.54 8.93 4.74
C GLN A 62 -9.38 7.91 5.53
N GLN A 63 -9.86 8.31 6.72
CA GLN A 63 -10.67 7.45 7.58
C GLN A 63 -11.93 6.95 6.87
N THR A 64 -12.62 7.81 6.11
CA THR A 64 -13.82 7.44 5.34
C THR A 64 -13.57 6.35 4.30
N LYS A 65 -12.34 6.23 3.78
CA LYS A 65 -11.96 5.15 2.87
C LYS A 65 -11.75 3.84 3.64
N ALA A 66 -11.11 3.89 4.81
CA ALA A 66 -10.96 2.73 5.68
C ALA A 66 -12.32 2.20 6.15
N ASP A 67 -13.22 3.09 6.59
CA ASP A 67 -14.57 2.72 7.03
C ASP A 67 -15.40 2.08 5.92
N PHE A 68 -15.18 2.47 4.67
CA PHE A 68 -15.82 1.81 3.53
C PHE A 68 -15.19 0.43 3.28
N TRP A 69 -13.88 0.35 3.06
CA TRP A 69 -13.23 -0.85 2.54
C TRP A 69 -12.99 -1.95 3.58
N LEU A 70 -12.81 -1.59 4.86
CA LEU A 70 -12.39 -2.54 5.90
C LEU A 70 -13.56 -3.19 6.65
N THR A 71 -14.81 -2.86 6.29
CA THR A 71 -15.99 -3.56 6.84
C THR A 71 -16.08 -4.98 6.31
N THR A 72 -16.54 -5.91 7.14
CA THR A 72 -16.75 -7.31 6.76
C THR A 72 -17.67 -7.44 5.55
N THR A 73 -18.72 -6.62 5.47
CA THR A 73 -19.66 -6.59 4.35
C THR A 73 -18.98 -6.20 3.04
N ASN A 74 -18.23 -5.10 3.01
CA ASN A 74 -17.64 -4.62 1.76
C ASN A 74 -16.45 -5.50 1.32
N LYS A 75 -15.67 -6.03 2.27
CA LYS A 75 -14.67 -7.06 1.99
C LYS A 75 -15.25 -8.29 1.30
N ALA A 76 -16.43 -8.76 1.76
CA ALA A 76 -17.10 -9.92 1.16
C ALA A 76 -17.60 -9.66 -0.28
N THR A 77 -17.86 -8.40 -0.63
CA THR A 77 -18.25 -7.98 -1.99
C THR A 77 -17.07 -7.61 -2.90
N ALA A 78 -15.86 -7.50 -2.35
CA ALA A 78 -14.68 -7.18 -3.13
C ALA A 78 -14.40 -8.33 -4.13
N ASN A 79 -13.85 -7.98 -5.29
CA ASN A 79 -13.41 -9.01 -6.23
C ASN A 79 -12.34 -9.91 -5.56
N LYS A 80 -12.15 -11.13 -6.08
CA LYS A 80 -11.23 -12.12 -5.49
C LYS A 80 -9.80 -11.61 -5.27
N ILE A 81 -9.37 -10.58 -6.02
CA ILE A 81 -8.03 -9.98 -5.90
C ILE A 81 -8.02 -8.93 -4.78
N GLY A 82 -9.08 -8.14 -4.62
CA GLY A 82 -9.21 -7.13 -3.56
C GLY A 82 -9.41 -7.72 -2.17
N ALA A 83 -10.06 -8.88 -2.06
CA ALA A 83 -10.30 -9.55 -0.77
C ALA A 83 -9.03 -10.11 -0.11
N THR A 84 -7.99 -10.44 -0.89
CA THR A 84 -6.69 -10.93 -0.39
C THR A 84 -5.79 -9.80 0.12
N VAL A 85 -6.10 -8.55 -0.24
CA VAL A 85 -5.23 -7.38 -0.04
C VAL A 85 -5.75 -6.44 1.05
N LEU A 86 -6.98 -6.63 1.54
CA LEU A 86 -7.63 -5.76 2.53
C LEU A 86 -7.92 -6.45 3.86
#